data_AF-A0A0G1TMT4-F1
#
_entry.id   AF-A0A0G1TMT4-F1
#
_cell.length_a   1.000
_cell.length_b   1.000
_cell.length_c   1.000
_cell.angle_alpha   90.00
_cell.angle_beta   90.00
_cell.angle_gamma   90.00
#
_symmetry.space_group_name_H-M   'P 1'
#
loop_
_entity.id
_entity.type
_entity.pdbx_description
1 polymer ?
#
loop_
_entity_poly.entity_id
_entity_poly.type
_entity_poly.pdbx_seq_one_letter_code
_entity_poly.pdbx_strand_id
1 'polypeptide(L)'
;MSKVSENVLGDIRKNSIRPTCRLYFVVREILFWVFYVAILLFGAFIFAGILELLFGRNFEAPSLEIIFERFLSEVPLYWLLILVFFLFAGLYVNRRTKGSYRFQKRIILIGETLIVFLLGIILYFLEAGLFACEVLGK
;
A
#
# COMPACT_ATOMS: atom_id res chain seq x y z
N MET A 1 22.19 35.41 -20.55
CA MET A 1 21.48 34.13 -20.28
C MET A 1 22.40 33.22 -19.48
N SER A 2 21.89 32.44 -18.52
CA SER A 2 22.75 31.58 -17.69
C SER A 2 23.22 30.35 -18.47
N LYS A 3 24.46 29.90 -18.23
CA LYS A 3 25.06 28.68 -18.81
C LYS A 3 24.17 27.43 -18.69
N VAL A 4 23.32 27.40 -17.67
CA VAL A 4 22.35 26.32 -17.42
C VAL A 4 21.26 26.30 -18.50
N SER A 5 20.72 27.45 -18.88
CA SER A 5 19.64 27.56 -19.87
C SER A 5 20.10 27.07 -21.25
N GLU A 6 21.33 27.41 -21.61
CA GLU A 6 21.93 27.07 -22.91
C GLU A 6 22.23 25.56 -23.03
N ASN A 7 22.71 24.95 -21.94
CA ASN A 7 22.91 23.49 -21.88
C ASN A 7 21.57 22.72 -21.95
N VAL A 8 20.53 23.18 -21.25
CA VAL A 8 19.20 22.54 -21.27
C VAL A 8 18.59 22.62 -22.68
N LEU A 9 18.68 23.76 -23.35
CA LEU A 9 18.19 23.93 -24.72
C LEU A 9 18.98 23.07 -25.72
N GLY A 10 20.29 22.92 -25.52
CA GLY A 10 21.14 22.01 -26.29
C GLY A 10 20.71 20.55 -26.17
N ASP A 11 20.44 20.08 -24.95
CA ASP A 11 20.01 18.70 -24.70
C ASP A 11 18.60 18.40 -25.22
N ILE A 12 17.67 19.37 -25.12
CA ILE A 12 16.32 19.23 -25.70
C ILE A 12 16.40 19.04 -27.22
N ARG A 13 17.28 19.81 -27.88
CA ARG A 13 17.48 19.76 -29.34
C ARG A 13 18.21 18.49 -29.76
N LYS A 14 19.24 18.06 -29.01
CA LYS A 14 20.00 16.83 -29.26
C LYS A 14 19.16 15.57 -29.09
N ASN A 15 18.28 15.55 -28.09
CA ASN A 15 17.45 14.38 -27.76
C ASN A 15 16.06 14.41 -28.43
N SER A 16 15.78 15.40 -29.28
CA SER A 16 14.47 15.56 -29.96
C SER A 16 13.27 15.45 -29.02
N ILE A 17 13.40 16.01 -27.80
CA ILE A 17 12.36 15.89 -26.77
C ILE A 17 11.16 16.73 -27.22
N ARG A 18 10.09 16.04 -27.63
CA ARG A 18 8.85 16.70 -28.03
C ARG A 18 8.08 17.16 -26.79
N PRO A 19 7.53 18.39 -26.78
CA PRO A 19 6.67 18.83 -25.69
C PRO A 19 5.44 17.92 -25.65
N THR A 20 5.33 17.13 -24.58
CA THR A 20 4.15 16.29 -24.31
C THR A 20 3.07 17.13 -23.65
N CYS A 21 1.81 16.86 -23.97
CA CYS A 21 0.69 17.64 -23.46
C CYS A 21 0.65 17.62 -21.92
N ARG A 22 0.34 18.74 -21.29
CA ARG A 22 0.24 18.88 -19.83
C ARG A 22 -0.73 17.87 -19.21
N LEU A 23 -1.80 17.53 -19.93
CA LEU A 23 -2.79 16.51 -19.52
C LEU A 23 -2.17 15.13 -19.31
N TYR A 24 -1.19 14.73 -20.13
CA TYR A 24 -0.52 13.44 -19.98
C TYR A 24 0.17 13.32 -18.62
N PHE A 25 0.83 14.38 -18.16
CA PHE A 25 1.47 14.40 -16.85
C PHE A 25 0.47 14.40 -15.70
N VAL A 26 -0.61 15.18 -15.81
CA VAL A 26 -1.65 15.27 -14.78
C VAL A 26 -2.38 13.93 -14.62
N VAL A 27 -2.82 13.33 -15.74
CA VAL A 27 -3.54 12.04 -15.72
C VAL A 27 -2.64 10.94 -15.17
N ARG A 28 -1.37 10.89 -15.58
CA ARG A 28 -0.40 9.91 -15.07
C ARG A 28 -0.22 10.03 -13.56
N GLU A 29 -0.17 11.25 -13.03
CA GLU A 29 -0.01 11.50 -11.60
C GLU A 29 -1.26 11.11 -10.80
N ILE A 30 -2.46 11.46 -11.30
CA ILE A 30 -3.73 11.05 -10.68
C ILE A 30 -3.84 9.53 -10.65
N LEU A 31 -3.65 8.86 -11.80
CA LEU A 31 -3.73 7.40 -11.88
C LEU A 31 -2.78 6.73 -10.89
N PHE A 32 -1.55 7.25 -10.81
CA PHE A 32 -0.56 6.75 -9.89
C PHE A 32 -1.03 6.82 -8.43
N TRP A 33 -1.54 7.97 -7.97
CA TRP A 33 -2.03 8.13 -6.61
C TRP A 33 -3.26 7.27 -6.34
N VAL A 34 -4.18 7.16 -7.30
CA VAL A 34 -5.35 6.28 -7.20
C VAL A 34 -4.92 4.82 -7.02
N PHE A 35 -3.97 4.34 -7.83
CA PHE A 35 -3.42 2.99 -7.70
C PHE A 35 -2.74 2.77 -6.35
N TYR A 36 -1.96 3.75 -5.87
CA TYR A 36 -1.31 3.67 -4.56
C TYR A 36 -2.33 3.57 -3.43
N VAL A 37 -3.34 4.44 -3.41
CA VAL A 37 -4.41 4.41 -2.41
C VAL A 37 -5.19 3.09 -2.48
N ALA A 38 -5.51 2.60 -3.67
CA ALA A 38 -6.18 1.30 -3.82
C ALA A 38 -5.38 0.16 -3.19
N ILE A 39 -4.06 0.10 -3.43
CA ILE A 39 -3.17 -0.89 -2.82
C ILE A 39 -3.23 -0.83 -1.29
N LEU A 40 -3.17 0.36 -0.70
CA LEU A 40 -3.25 0.53 0.75
C LEU A 40 -4.60 0.07 1.30
N LEU A 41 -5.70 0.41 0.61
CA LEU A 41 -7.04 0.01 1.02
C LEU A 41 -7.22 -1.51 0.96
N PHE A 42 -6.74 -2.17 -0.10
CA PHE A 42 -6.79 -3.62 -0.19
C PHE A 42 -5.92 -4.29 0.89
N GLY A 43 -4.70 -3.78 1.12
CA GLY A 43 -3.86 -4.26 2.22
C GLY A 43 -4.54 -4.11 3.58
N ALA A 44 -5.18 -2.96 3.83
CA ALA A 44 -5.90 -2.69 5.06
C ALA A 44 -7.11 -3.61 5.25
N PHE A 45 -7.83 -3.90 4.16
CA PHE A 45 -8.98 -4.81 4.16
C PHE A 45 -8.57 -6.26 4.48
N ILE A 46 -7.46 -6.73 3.91
CA ILE A 46 -6.87 -8.03 4.24
C ILE A 46 -6.44 -8.08 5.71
N PHE A 47 -5.80 -7.02 6.22
CA PHE A 47 -5.44 -6.93 7.63
C PHE A 47 -6.66 -6.93 8.55
N ALA A 48 -7.74 -6.25 8.18
CA ALA A 48 -8.99 -6.24 8.94
C ALA A 48 -9.60 -7.65 9.05
N GLY A 49 -9.60 -8.45 7.98
CA GLY A 49 -10.06 -9.83 8.07
C GLY A 49 -9.13 -10.74 8.88
N ILE A 50 -7.81 -10.50 8.87
CA ILE A 50 -6.89 -11.18 9.81
C ILE A 50 -7.27 -10.85 11.26
N LEU A 51 -7.56 -9.58 11.56
CA LEU A 51 -8.01 -9.18 12.90
C LEU A 51 -9.34 -9.85 13.25
N GLU A 52 -10.29 -9.97 12.32
CA GLU A 52 -11.56 -10.67 12.53
C GLU A 52 -11.38 -12.15 12.85
N LEU A 53 -10.46 -12.84 12.16
CA LEU A 53 -10.14 -14.24 12.46
C LEU A 53 -9.51 -14.39 13.85
N LEU A 54 -8.64 -13.47 14.26
CA LEU A 54 -7.95 -13.54 15.55
C LEU A 54 -8.84 -13.12 16.72
N PHE A 55 -9.67 -12.09 16.52
CA PHE A 55 -10.35 -11.37 17.59
C PHE A 55 -11.88 -11.40 17.47
N GLY A 56 -12.44 -12.01 16.43
CA GLY A 56 -13.87 -12.12 16.20
C GLY A 56 -14.58 -13.21 17.02
N ARG A 57 -15.92 -13.06 17.08
CA ARG A 57 -17.03 -13.85 17.66
C ARG A 57 -16.90 -14.57 19.03
N ASN A 58 -15.73 -14.97 19.51
CA ASN A 58 -15.56 -15.65 20.81
C ASN A 58 -14.41 -15.05 21.62
N PHE A 59 -14.33 -13.72 21.67
CA PHE A 59 -13.21 -12.98 22.23
C PHE A 59 -13.27 -12.86 23.76
N GLU A 60 -12.99 -13.97 24.46
CA GLU A 60 -12.58 -13.90 25.87
C GLU A 60 -11.10 -13.56 25.94
N ALA A 61 -10.71 -12.62 26.81
CA ALA A 61 -9.37 -12.02 26.90
C ALA A 61 -8.24 -13.06 26.75
N PRO A 62 -7.71 -13.26 25.53
CA PRO A 62 -6.84 -14.40 25.28
C PRO A 62 -5.43 -14.03 25.73
N SER A 63 -4.75 -14.99 26.34
CA SER A 63 -3.30 -14.88 26.54
C SER A 63 -2.61 -14.77 25.17
N LEU A 64 -1.40 -14.20 25.15
CA LEU A 64 -0.60 -14.12 23.92
C LEU A 64 -0.39 -15.50 23.27
N GLU A 65 -0.36 -16.56 24.06
CA GLU A 65 -0.21 -17.94 23.61
C GLU A 65 -1.43 -18.39 22.79
N ILE A 66 -2.65 -18.11 23.27
CA ILE A 66 -3.90 -18.44 22.55
C ILE A 66 -3.99 -17.65 21.24
N ILE A 67 -3.58 -16.38 21.23
CA ILE A 67 -3.55 -15.56 19.99
C ILE A 67 -2.56 -16.16 18.99
N PHE A 68 -1.39 -16.62 19.44
CA PHE A 68 -0.38 -17.21 18.57
C PHE A 68 -0.82 -18.56 17.99
N GLU A 69 -1.43 -19.41 18.81
CA GLU A 69 -2.04 -20.67 18.35
C GLU A 69 -3.15 -20.41 17.32
N ARG A 70 -4.00 -19.41 17.58
CA ARG A 70 -5.07 -19.01 16.66
C ARG A 70 -4.52 -18.44 15.35
N PHE A 71 -3.44 -17.66 15.41
CA PHE A 71 -2.76 -17.17 14.22
C PHE A 71 -2.23 -18.32 13.34
N LEU A 72 -1.64 -19.34 13.94
CA LEU A 72 -1.11 -20.51 13.22
C LEU A 72 -2.20 -21.42 12.65
N SER A 73 -3.35 -21.49 13.31
CA SER A 73 -4.43 -22.43 12.96
C SER A 73 -5.53 -21.82 12.10
N GLU A 74 -5.89 -20.55 12.34
CA GLU A 74 -7.04 -19.89 11.68
C GLU A 74 -6.63 -18.93 10.57
N VAL A 75 -5.45 -18.28 10.64
CA VAL A 75 -5.04 -17.33 9.60
C VAL A 75 -4.45 -18.09 8.41
N PRO A 76 -5.10 -18.08 7.24
CA PRO A 76 -4.57 -18.82 6.11
C PRO A 76 -3.31 -18.16 5.56
N LEU A 77 -2.30 -18.97 5.21
CA LEU A 77 -1.03 -18.48 4.68
C LEU A 77 -1.20 -17.57 3.44
N TYR A 78 -2.25 -17.80 2.64
CA TYR A 78 -2.52 -16.97 1.46
C TYR A 78 -2.89 -15.52 1.83
N TRP A 79 -3.57 -15.26 2.95
CA TRP A 79 -3.87 -13.90 3.42
C TRP A 79 -2.58 -13.14 3.73
N LEU A 80 -1.62 -13.80 4.39
CA LEU A 80 -0.32 -13.23 4.69
C LEU A 80 0.48 -12.94 3.41
N LEU A 81 0.47 -13.86 2.44
CA LEU A 81 1.11 -13.64 1.14
C LEU A 81 0.50 -12.46 0.39
N ILE A 82 -0.83 -12.32 0.41
CA ILE A 82 -1.54 -11.20 -0.22
C ILE A 82 -1.21 -9.87 0.48
N LEU A 83 -1.19 -9.86 1.82
CA LEU A 83 -0.80 -8.67 2.60
C LEU A 83 0.62 -8.23 2.25
N VAL A 84 1.57 -9.17 2.24
CA VAL A 84 2.96 -8.93 1.86
C VAL A 84 3.04 -8.41 0.42
N PHE A 85 2.28 -9.00 -0.51
CA PHE A 85 2.19 -8.53 -1.89
C PHE A 85 1.74 -7.06 -1.95
N PHE A 86 0.70 -6.66 -1.23
CA PHE A 86 0.23 -5.28 -1.23
C PHE A 86 1.27 -4.30 -0.65
N LEU A 87 1.95 -4.66 0.45
CA LEU A 87 3.03 -3.82 1.01
C LEU A 87 4.21 -3.65 0.04
N PHE A 88 4.59 -4.70 -0.68
CA PHE A 88 5.64 -4.60 -1.71
C PHE A 88 5.15 -3.86 -2.96
N ALA A 89 3.89 -4.00 -3.33
CA ALA A 89 3.28 -3.29 -4.45
C ALA A 89 3.24 -1.79 -4.16
N GLY A 90 2.85 -1.37 -2.96
CA GLY A 90 2.82 0.03 -2.59
C GLY A 90 4.22 0.62 -2.48
N LEU A 91 5.21 -0.13 -1.99
CA LEU A 91 6.62 0.25 -2.07
C LEU A 91 7.08 0.49 -3.51
N TYR A 92 6.72 -0.41 -4.42
CA TYR A 92 7.11 -0.34 -5.82
C TYR A 92 6.48 0.87 -6.52
N VAL A 93 5.18 1.08 -6.28
CA VAL A 93 4.44 2.24 -6.76
C VAL A 93 5.10 3.48 -6.18
N ASN A 94 5.16 3.63 -4.86
CA ASN A 94 5.64 4.84 -4.18
C ASN A 94 7.08 5.25 -4.56
N ARG A 95 7.95 4.33 -4.99
CA ARG A 95 9.27 4.72 -5.52
C ARG A 95 9.23 5.44 -6.85
N ARG A 96 8.18 5.24 -7.64
CA ARG A 96 7.99 5.94 -8.92
C ARG A 96 7.36 7.32 -8.73
N THR A 97 6.96 7.70 -7.51
CA THR A 97 6.48 9.04 -7.19
C THR A 97 7.63 10.04 -7.09
N LYS A 98 7.38 11.26 -7.57
CA LYS A 98 8.30 12.39 -7.37
C LYS A 98 8.45 12.67 -5.88
N GLY A 99 9.70 12.76 -5.39
CA GLY A 99 10.02 13.04 -3.98
C GLY A 99 10.38 11.81 -3.13
N SER A 100 10.01 10.61 -3.57
CA SER A 100 10.31 9.36 -2.85
C SER A 100 11.80 9.00 -2.82
N TYR A 101 12.59 9.53 -3.77
CA TYR A 101 14.05 9.33 -3.80
C TYR A 101 14.77 9.83 -2.52
N ARG A 102 14.17 10.80 -1.82
CA ARG A 102 14.75 11.39 -0.61
C ARG A 102 14.65 10.48 0.61
N PHE A 103 13.70 9.55 0.62
CA PHE A 103 13.43 8.68 1.76
C PHE A 103 14.11 7.33 1.58
N GLN A 104 14.68 6.82 2.67
CA GLN A 104 15.25 5.48 2.65
C GLN A 104 14.14 4.45 2.46
N LYS A 105 14.43 3.38 1.71
CA LYS A 105 13.53 2.27 1.41
C LYS A 105 12.80 1.73 2.65
N ARG A 106 13.52 1.67 3.78
CA ARG A 106 13.01 1.18 5.08
C ARG A 106 11.95 2.11 5.67
N ILE A 107 12.16 3.42 5.59
CA ILE A 107 11.22 4.43 6.14
C ILE A 107 9.89 4.36 5.40
N ILE A 108 9.94 4.24 4.06
CA ILE A 108 8.73 4.12 3.25
C ILE A 108 7.97 2.84 3.61
N LEU A 109 8.67 1.71 3.71
CA LEU A 109 8.02 0.43 4.05
C LEU A 109 7.35 0.50 5.42
N ILE A 110 8.06 1.01 6.43
CA ILE A 110 7.53 1.13 7.79
C ILE A 110 6.31 2.06 7.81
N GLY A 111 6.40 3.22 7.16
CA GLY A 111 5.29 4.17 7.09
C GLY A 111 4.06 3.57 6.40
N GLU A 112 4.27 2.83 5.32
CA GLU A 112 3.20 2.14 4.60
C GLU A 112 2.54 1.05 5.44
N THR A 113 3.35 0.20 6.08
CA THR A 113 2.85 -0.83 7.00
C THR A 113 2.03 -0.22 8.13
N LEU A 114 2.50 0.88 8.72
CA LEU A 114 1.76 1.60 9.77
C LEU A 114 0.42 2.12 9.25
N ILE A 115 0.38 2.70 8.05
CA ILE A 115 -0.87 3.18 7.44
C ILE A 115 -1.84 2.01 7.21
N VAL A 116 -1.37 0.90 6.64
CA VAL A 116 -2.18 -0.30 6.39
C VAL A 116 -2.74 -0.87 7.70
N PHE A 117 -1.91 -0.94 8.75
CA PHE A 117 -2.34 -1.47 10.04
C PHE A 117 -3.35 -0.54 10.71
N LEU A 118 -3.11 0.77 10.72
CA LEU A 118 -4.05 1.75 11.27
C LEU A 118 -5.39 1.72 10.52
N LEU A 119 -5.36 1.73 9.19
CA LEU A 119 -6.56 1.63 8.37
C LEU A 119 -7.29 0.30 8.59
N GLY A 120 -6.57 -0.82 8.68
CA GLY A 120 -7.18 -2.12 8.91
C GLY A 120 -7.80 -2.24 10.31
N ILE A 121 -7.21 -1.63 11.34
CA ILE A 121 -7.84 -1.53 12.67
C ILE A 121 -9.14 -0.72 12.58
N ILE A 122 -9.13 0.42 11.89
CA ILE A 122 -10.35 1.22 11.68
C ILE A 122 -11.42 0.39 10.95
N LEU A 123 -11.04 -0.32 9.88
CA LEU A 123 -11.94 -1.16 9.10
C LEU A 123 -12.48 -2.36 9.90
N TYR A 124 -11.68 -2.93 10.80
CA TYR A 124 -12.12 -3.96 11.74
C TYR A 124 -13.25 -3.45 12.65
N PHE A 125 -13.08 -2.27 13.25
CA PHE A 125 -14.14 -1.65 14.06
C PHE A 125 -15.39 -1.24 13.27
N LEU A 126 -15.27 -1.06 11.95
CA LEU A 126 -16.39 -0.81 11.05
C LEU A 126 -17.06 -2.09 10.55
N GLU A 127 -16.71 -3.26 11.09
CA GLU A 127 -17.21 -4.58 10.67
C GLU A 127 -16.90 -4.95 9.21
N ALA A 128 -16.05 -4.17 8.53
CA ALA A 128 -15.63 -4.46 7.16
C ALA A 128 -14.74 -5.73 7.08
N GLY A 129 -14.13 -6.12 8.21
CA GLY A 129 -13.39 -7.39 8.34
C GLY A 129 -14.27 -8.62 8.15
N LEU A 130 -15.52 -8.61 8.66
CA LEU A 130 -16.50 -9.68 8.45
C LEU A 130 -16.81 -9.87 6.98
N PHE A 131 -16.99 -8.78 6.24
CA PHE A 131 -17.22 -8.82 4.80
C PHE A 131 -16.02 -9.42 4.05
N ALA A 132 -14.79 -9.13 4.50
CA ALA A 132 -13.58 -9.76 3.94
C ALA A 132 -13.60 -11.28 4.14
N CYS A 133 -13.91 -11.72 5.36
CA CYS A 133 -14.04 -13.14 5.68
C CYS A 133 -15.18 -13.82 4.92
N GLU A 134 -16.30 -13.14 4.66
CA GLU A 134 -17.42 -13.70 3.90
C GLU A 134 -17.09 -13.86 2.40
N VAL A 135 -16.41 -12.86 1.83
CA VAL A 135 -16.06 -12.85 0.40
C VAL A 135 -14.88 -13.78 0.09
N LEU A 136 -13.89 -13.83 0.97
CA LEU A 136 -12.64 -14.58 0.76
C LEU A 136 -12.61 -15.91 1.51
N GLY A 137 -13.51 -16.16 2.46
CA GLY A 137 -13.51 -17.33 3.35
C GLY A 137 -14.21 -18.58 2.80
N LYS A 138 -14.06 -18.86 1.50
CA LYS A 138 -14.33 -20.20 0.93
C LYS A 138 -13.04 -20.85 0.44
#